data_AF-A0A8T4GW93-F1
#
_entry.id   AF-A0A8T4GW93-F1
#
_cell.length_a   1.000
_cell.length_b   1.000
_cell.length_c   1.000
_cell.angle_alpha   90.00
_cell.angle_beta   90.00
_cell.angle_gamma   90.00
#
_symmetry.space_group_name_H-M   'P 1'
#
loop_
_entity.id
_entity.type
_entity.pdbx_description
1 polymer ?
#
loop_
_entity_poly.entity_id
_entity_poly.type
_entity_poly.pdbx_seq_one_letter_code
_entity_poly.pdbx_strand_id
1 'polypeptide(L)'
;MRALPKTGEGRWHLDRHARLVVYEADAGDELVTVYDCGAAQKPPSAQFIGNLVRVRAPHELERTPTGYTVTLEAGGTLVEQGDDHYVIEKRD
;
A
#
# COMPACT_ATOMS: atom_id res chain seq x y z
N MET A 1 -9.85 12.72 -3.72
CA MET A 1 -9.27 11.37 -3.52
C MET A 1 -9.89 10.45 -4.55
N ARG A 2 -9.09 9.71 -5.32
CA ARG A 2 -9.61 8.55 -6.04
C ARG A 2 -9.75 7.41 -5.03
N ALA A 3 -10.64 6.46 -5.30
CA ALA A 3 -10.74 5.23 -4.52
C ALA A 3 -10.09 4.13 -5.37
N LEU A 4 -9.24 3.31 -4.76
CA LEU A 4 -8.67 2.15 -5.46
C LEU A 4 -9.79 1.24 -5.95
N PRO A 5 -9.65 0.58 -7.12
CA PRO A 5 -10.64 -0.40 -7.59
C PRO A 5 -10.80 -1.51 -6.55
N LYS A 6 -12.03 -1.78 -6.11
CA LYS A 6 -12.30 -2.87 -5.17
C LYS A 6 -12.31 -4.21 -5.91
N THR A 7 -11.66 -5.23 -5.33
CA THR A 7 -11.72 -6.62 -5.81
C THR A 7 -12.57 -7.51 -4.89
N GLY A 8 -13.06 -6.95 -3.79
CA GLY A 8 -13.93 -7.60 -2.80
C GLY A 8 -14.13 -6.70 -1.58
N GLU A 9 -14.81 -7.21 -0.56
CA GLU A 9 -14.89 -6.54 0.74
C GLU A 9 -13.50 -6.49 1.38
N GLY A 10 -13.07 -5.31 1.83
CA GLY A 10 -11.72 -5.09 2.40
C GLY A 10 -10.58 -5.36 1.42
N ARG A 11 -10.83 -5.36 0.10
CA ARG A 11 -9.83 -5.74 -0.91
C ARG A 11 -9.75 -4.74 -2.05
N TRP A 12 -8.54 -4.32 -2.39
CA TRP A 12 -8.28 -3.33 -3.44
C TRP A 12 -7.20 -3.77 -4.41
N HIS A 13 -7.39 -3.44 -5.68
CA HIS A 13 -6.42 -3.66 -6.74
C HIS A 13 -5.26 -2.69 -6.61
N LEU A 14 -4.03 -3.21 -6.73
CA LEU A 14 -2.81 -2.42 -6.86
C LEU A 14 -2.20 -2.66 -8.25
N ASP A 15 -2.01 -1.56 -8.97
CA ASP A 15 -1.41 -1.58 -10.29
C ASP A 15 0.05 -2.08 -10.27
N ARG A 16 0.52 -2.48 -11.45
CA ARG A 16 1.95 -2.72 -11.66
C ARG A 16 2.75 -1.46 -11.31
N HIS A 17 3.89 -1.60 -10.64
CA HIS A 17 4.70 -0.46 -10.19
C HIS A 17 3.95 0.51 -9.27
N ALA A 18 2.91 0.03 -8.57
CA ALA A 18 2.32 0.77 -7.48
C ALA A 18 3.37 1.00 -6.39
N ARG A 19 3.41 2.25 -5.89
CA ARG A 19 4.29 2.67 -4.81
C ARG A 19 3.45 2.92 -3.57
N LEU A 20 3.83 2.27 -2.47
CA LEU A 20 3.26 2.53 -1.16
C LEU A 20 4.30 3.28 -0.33
N VAL A 21 3.89 4.40 0.24
CA VAL A 21 4.68 5.14 1.23
C VAL A 21 4.01 4.92 2.57
N VAL A 22 4.74 4.30 3.50
CA VAL A 22 4.29 4.08 4.86
C VAL A 22 5.02 5.06 5.76
N TYR A 23 4.24 5.88 6.46
CA TYR A 23 4.72 6.70 7.54
C TYR A 23 4.53 5.94 8.85
N GLU A 24 5.64 5.58 9.49
CA GLU A 24 5.64 4.86 10.76
C GLU A 24 5.18 5.79 11.89
N ALA A 25 4.41 5.24 12.83
CA ALA A 25 3.92 5.94 14.02
C ALA A 25 3.97 5.00 15.23
N ASP A 26 4.26 5.56 16.42
CA ASP A 26 4.52 4.76 17.62
C ASP A 26 3.27 4.04 18.16
N ALA A 27 2.06 4.44 17.77
CA ALA A 27 0.79 3.96 18.32
C ALA A 27 0.05 2.97 17.41
N GLY A 28 0.69 2.49 16.33
CA GLY A 28 0.07 1.56 15.37
C GLY A 28 -0.94 2.22 14.43
N ASP A 29 -0.92 3.55 14.34
CA ASP A 29 -1.73 4.41 13.48
C ASP A 29 -0.94 4.89 12.25
N GLU A 30 -0.13 3.98 11.69
CA GLU A 30 0.69 4.27 10.50
C GLU A 30 -0.17 4.79 9.34
N LEU A 31 0.39 5.68 8.53
CA LEU A 31 -0.29 6.17 7.32
C LEU A 31 0.25 5.45 6.09
N VAL A 32 -0.58 4.60 5.48
CA VAL A 32 -0.27 3.90 4.23
C VAL A 32 -0.83 4.70 3.06
N THR A 33 0.07 5.31 2.29
CA THR A 33 -0.27 6.12 1.12
C THR A 33 0.05 5.36 -0.17
N VAL A 34 -0.94 5.18 -1.04
CA VAL A 34 -0.81 4.41 -2.29
C VAL A 34 -0.77 5.34 -3.50
N TYR A 35 0.18 5.08 -4.40
CA TYR A 35 0.32 5.75 -5.70
C TYR A 35 0.26 4.73 -6.85
N ASP A 36 -0.59 4.97 -7.84
CA ASP A 36 -0.57 4.25 -9.12
C ASP A 36 0.63 4.65 -9.98
N CYS A 37 1.13 3.67 -10.74
CA CYS A 37 2.25 3.73 -11.69
C CYS A 37 2.73 5.15 -12.10
N GLY A 38 3.92 5.52 -11.61
CA GLY A 38 4.96 6.18 -12.43
C GLY A 38 4.96 7.69 -12.63
N ALA A 39 4.06 8.49 -12.05
CA ALA A 39 4.15 9.94 -12.18
C ALA A 39 4.38 10.61 -10.82
N ALA A 40 5.59 11.16 -10.62
CA ALA A 40 6.03 11.86 -9.42
C ALA A 40 5.20 13.12 -9.04
N GLN A 41 4.09 13.38 -9.73
CA GLN A 41 3.21 14.54 -9.54
C GLN A 41 1.72 14.19 -9.52
N LYS A 42 1.35 12.91 -9.38
CA LYS A 42 -0.06 12.55 -9.14
C LYS A 42 -0.40 12.67 -7.66
N PRO A 43 -1.61 13.13 -7.30
CA PRO A 43 -2.11 12.96 -5.95
C PRO A 43 -2.20 11.46 -5.63
N PRO A 44 -2.12 11.08 -4.34
CA PRO A 44 -2.24 9.69 -3.95
C PRO A 44 -3.56 9.08 -4.43
N SER A 45 -3.49 7.83 -4.87
CA SER A 45 -4.62 7.04 -5.35
C SER A 45 -5.48 6.56 -4.20
N ALA A 46 -4.91 6.35 -3.01
CA ALA A 46 -5.64 6.12 -1.76
C ALA A 46 -4.74 6.35 -0.53
N GLN A 47 -5.37 6.48 0.63
CA GLN A 47 -4.70 6.54 1.94
C GLN A 47 -5.49 5.68 2.93
N PHE A 48 -4.76 4.96 3.78
CA PHE A 48 -5.29 4.11 4.84
C PHE A 48 -4.56 4.42 6.15
N ILE A 49 -5.27 4.37 7.26
CA ILE A 49 -4.68 4.42 8.60
C ILE A 49 -4.58 2.99 9.08
N GLY A 50 -3.40 2.55 9.51
CA GLY A 50 -3.14 1.20 9.96
C GLY A 50 -1.81 0.63 9.48
N ASN A 51 -1.46 -0.54 10.01
CA ASN A 51 -0.14 -1.14 9.84
C ASN A 51 -0.08 -2.02 8.60
N LEU A 52 0.91 -1.77 7.74
CA LEU A 52 1.22 -2.69 6.64
C LEU A 52 2.10 -3.83 7.16
N VAL A 53 1.45 -4.85 7.73
CA VAL A 53 2.12 -5.93 8.46
C VAL A 53 2.86 -6.92 7.56
N ARG A 54 2.50 -7.01 6.26
CA ARG A 54 3.17 -7.93 5.33
C ARG A 54 3.01 -7.55 3.85
N VAL A 55 4.06 -7.77 3.07
CA VAL A 55 4.04 -7.70 1.60
C VAL A 55 4.50 -9.03 1.02
N ARG A 56 3.60 -9.75 0.35
CA ARG A 56 3.84 -11.07 -0.28
C ARG A 56 4.05 -10.97 -1.79
N ALA A 57 3.56 -9.92 -2.42
CA ALA A 57 3.87 -9.62 -3.81
C ALA A 57 5.37 -9.30 -3.97
N PRO A 58 6.01 -9.65 -5.12
CA PRO A 58 7.37 -9.24 -5.43
C PRO A 58 7.49 -7.71 -5.37
N HIS A 59 8.47 -7.23 -4.60
CA HIS A 59 8.63 -5.81 -4.30
C HIS A 59 10.07 -5.46 -3.96
N GLU A 60 10.38 -4.18 -4.16
CA GLU A 60 11.53 -3.51 -3.58
C GLU A 60 11.09 -2.73 -2.34
N LEU A 61 11.93 -2.73 -1.30
CA LEU A 61 11.69 -1.97 -0.07
C LEU A 61 12.85 -1.00 0.17
N GLU A 62 12.51 0.26 0.39
CA GLU A 62 13.45 1.33 0.74
C GLU A 62 13.07 1.93 2.09
N ARG A 63 14.02 1.99 3.03
CA ARG A 63 13.82 2.63 4.33
C ARG A 63 14.04 4.13 4.23
N THR A 64 13.20 4.89 4.93
CA THR A 64 13.29 6.35 5.03
C THR A 64 13.35 6.77 6.50
N PRO A 65 13.72 8.02 6.82
CA PRO A 65 13.74 8.48 8.21
C PRO A 65 12.39 8.44 8.94
N THR A 66 11.27 8.44 8.19
CA THR A 66 9.91 8.49 8.75
C THR A 66 9.12 7.22 8.44
N GLY A 67 9.76 6.16 7.97
CA GLY A 67 9.12 4.90 7.65
C GLY A 67 9.77 4.19 6.47
N TYR A 68 8.99 3.84 5.46
CA TYR A 68 9.49 3.08 4.32
C TYR A 68 8.63 3.22 3.08
N THR A 69 9.22 2.86 1.94
CA THR A 69 8.56 2.77 0.65
C THR A 69 8.59 1.33 0.16
N VAL A 70 7.45 0.86 -0.34
CA VAL A 70 7.32 -0.41 -1.05
C VAL A 70 7.00 -0.12 -2.52
N THR A 71 7.78 -0.67 -3.44
CA THR A 71 7.53 -0.58 -4.88
C THR A 71 7.22 -1.96 -5.42
N LEU A 72 6.01 -2.17 -5.91
CA LEU A 72 5.58 -3.47 -6.45
C LEU A 72 6.11 -3.70 -7.86
N GLU A 73 6.58 -4.90 -8.17
CA GLU A 73 7.07 -5.22 -9.53
C GLU A 73 5.92 -5.52 -10.50
N ALA A 74 4.99 -6.39 -10.09
CA ALA A 74 3.88 -6.89 -10.90
C ALA A 74 2.49 -6.37 -10.45
N GLY A 75 2.46 -5.54 -9.40
CA GLY A 75 1.24 -5.16 -8.70
C GLY A 75 0.80 -6.20 -7.69
N GLY A 76 -0.44 -6.11 -7.19
CA GLY A 76 -0.92 -7.00 -6.14
C GLY A 76 -2.35 -6.69 -5.70
N THR A 77 -2.75 -7.27 -4.58
CA THR A 77 -4.03 -6.96 -3.93
C THR A 77 -3.76 -6.50 -2.51
N LEU A 78 -4.20 -5.29 -2.16
CA LEU A 78 -4.24 -4.84 -0.77
C LEU A 78 -5.45 -5.49 -0.09
N VAL A 79 -5.22 -6.11 1.06
CA VAL A 79 -6.24 -6.83 1.83
C VAL A 79 -6.22 -6.34 3.27
N GLU A 80 -7.35 -5.86 3.75
CA GLU A 80 -7.62 -5.58 5.16
C GLU A 80 -7.86 -6.90 5.92
N GLN A 81 -7.19 -7.08 7.06
CA GLN A 81 -7.28 -8.27 7.91
C GLN A 81 -8.01 -8.02 9.23
N GLY A 82 -8.54 -6.81 9.45
CA GLY A 82 -9.09 -6.34 10.74
C GLY A 82 -8.03 -5.65 11.60
N ASP A 83 -8.48 -4.95 12.65
CA ASP A 83 -7.63 -4.16 13.57
C ASP A 83 -6.65 -3.22 12.85
N ASP A 84 -7.13 -2.57 11.78
CA ASP A 84 -6.32 -1.68 10.93
C ASP A 84 -5.04 -2.36 10.40
N HIS A 85 -5.04 -3.68 10.21
CA HIS A 85 -3.95 -4.42 9.60
C HIS A 85 -4.16 -4.65 8.11
N TYR A 86 -3.11 -4.34 7.34
CA TYR A 86 -3.11 -4.50 5.89
C TYR A 86 -2.01 -5.46 5.43
N VAL A 87 -2.35 -6.28 4.43
CA VAL A 87 -1.42 -7.18 3.75
C VAL A 87 -1.50 -6.93 2.25
N ILE A 88 -0.36 -6.96 1.56
CA ILE A 88 -0.33 -7.03 0.10
C ILE A 88 -0.12 -8.48 -0.32
N GLU A 89 -1.15 -9.08 -0.91
CA GLU A 89 -1.10 -10.39 -1.55
C GLU A 89 -0.57 -10.29 -2.98
N LYS A 90 -0.07 -11.42 -3.50
CA LYS A 90 0.21 -11.55 -4.94
C LYS A 90 -1.06 -11.30 -5.75
N ARG A 91 -0.90 -10.81 -6.97
CA ARG A 91 -1.99 -10.71 -7.93
C ARG A 91 -2.44 -12.14 -8.30
N ASP A 92 -3.73 -12.42 -8.14
CA ASP A 92 -4.39 -13.64 -8.64
C ASP A 92 -4.35 -13.71 -10.18
#